data_AF-A0A1A9C158-F1
#
_entry.id   AF-A0A1A9C158-F1
#
_cell.length_a   1.000
_cell.length_b   1.000
_cell.length_c   1.000
_cell.angle_alpha   90.00
_cell.angle_beta   90.00
_cell.angle_gamma   90.00
#
_symmetry.space_group_name_H-M   'P 1'
#
loop_
_entity.id
_entity.type
_entity.pdbx_description
1 polymer ?
#
loop_
_entity_poly.entity_id
_entity_poly.type
_entity_poly.pdbx_seq_one_letter_code
_entity_poly.pdbx_strand_id
1 'polypeptide(L)'
;MPSRAQRRPLALAAAVATAAALGATALAATTASAAEVPLSGYELTWGIKQSYRTYVTGFAAGSFTPADGASQAADNGAFTFVDGTGTYDSTAHTMDLAFQGSLKITSTAHRFEFTLSDVRFDSAAAEITADVTRDGTTTQDVPLADVTVTRSMADMATTLTEEAATVFGSASYAGAAGDPLTVVQKKESQTPTPTPTSTQTETASPEPTATPSATPSTTPSATPSASATTSPSPSAEPSTEPSPAPAAGDIVDGTLGWGVKQSFRTYVVNGVAKGTITTSDGASQAANNGAFTFVDATGTYDTDNDTLSAAFKGAVTFKGHEENGGEYGLDLTLSGLEVSLDGGSGELTADVTSLGKTSKDVVLAELDAKTDDLKAKDDVITLDDVKATLTAAGGEAFGGFYSAGAELDPVDVRVALSEDADLPGGGGDDDGQGTTGGSGTTGGVTGGTGSTTGGVTGGLAATGSDVPAAALGTAAALTVATGAGVVLAMRRRRTQA
;
A
#
# COMPACT_ATOMS: atom_id res chain seq x y z
N MET A 1 18.12 -70.11 -60.90
CA MET A 1 18.18 -69.08 -61.94
C MET A 1 17.55 -67.81 -61.37
N PRO A 2 18.19 -66.66 -61.53
CA PRO A 2 19.11 -66.14 -60.51
C PRO A 2 18.88 -64.63 -60.23
N SER A 3 19.54 -63.97 -59.27
CA SER A 3 20.92 -63.47 -59.41
C SER A 3 21.32 -62.82 -58.08
N ARG A 4 22.33 -63.35 -57.34
CA ARG A 4 23.80 -63.13 -57.49
C ARG A 4 24.12 -61.63 -57.56
N ALA A 5 25.03 -61.06 -56.78
CA ALA A 5 26.36 -61.54 -56.39
C ALA A 5 26.81 -60.76 -55.12
N GLN A 6 27.32 -61.40 -54.07
CA GLN A 6 28.70 -61.86 -53.90
C GLN A 6 29.73 -60.71 -53.82
N ARG A 7 30.23 -60.42 -52.60
CA ARG A 7 31.65 -60.51 -52.20
C ARG A 7 31.87 -60.02 -50.75
N ARG A 8 32.26 -60.96 -49.89
CA ARG A 8 33.15 -60.80 -48.71
C ARG A 8 34.57 -60.38 -49.19
N PRO A 9 35.62 -60.29 -48.34
CA PRO A 9 35.78 -59.90 -46.92
C PRO A 9 37.01 -58.95 -46.72
N LEU A 10 37.28 -58.51 -45.49
CA LEU A 10 38.62 -58.37 -44.88
C LEU A 10 38.36 -58.23 -43.36
N ALA A 11 38.65 -59.19 -42.47
CA ALA A 11 39.94 -59.79 -42.11
C ALA A 11 40.93 -58.69 -41.69
N LEU A 12 41.66 -58.75 -40.57
CA LEU A 12 41.93 -59.76 -39.55
C LEU A 12 42.76 -59.04 -38.46
N ALA A 13 42.97 -59.75 -37.34
CA ALA A 13 44.10 -59.67 -36.41
C ALA A 13 44.11 -58.49 -35.40
N ALA A 14 43.88 -58.71 -34.11
CA ALA A 14 44.64 -59.49 -33.12
C ALA A 14 45.92 -58.80 -32.65
N ALA A 15 46.01 -58.51 -31.34
CA ALA A 15 47.11 -58.98 -30.48
C ALA A 15 46.92 -58.49 -29.03
N VAL A 16 46.61 -59.46 -28.17
CA VAL A 16 47.13 -59.74 -26.82
C VAL A 16 48.07 -58.73 -26.17
N ALA A 17 47.76 -58.35 -24.91
CA ALA A 17 48.78 -58.23 -23.86
C ALA A 17 48.16 -58.45 -22.48
N THR A 18 48.53 -59.58 -21.87
CA THR A 18 48.33 -59.93 -20.47
C THR A 18 49.18 -59.02 -19.58
N ALA A 19 48.61 -58.47 -18.49
CA ALA A 19 49.41 -57.92 -17.40
C ALA A 19 48.79 -58.24 -16.03
N ALA A 20 49.71 -58.57 -15.13
CA ALA A 20 49.58 -59.21 -13.84
C ALA A 20 48.61 -58.57 -12.84
N ALA A 21 48.08 -59.44 -11.97
CA ALA A 21 47.42 -59.08 -10.72
C ALA A 21 48.39 -58.37 -9.76
N LEU A 22 47.95 -57.22 -9.23
CA LEU A 22 48.37 -56.68 -7.94
C LEU A 22 47.10 -56.34 -7.18
N GLY A 23 46.96 -56.94 -6.00
CA GLY A 23 45.82 -56.74 -5.12
C GLY A 23 45.68 -55.28 -4.71
N ALA A 24 44.53 -54.72 -5.00
CA ALA A 24 43.89 -53.74 -4.16
C ALA A 24 42.51 -54.30 -3.88
N THR A 25 42.27 -54.68 -2.62
CA THR A 25 40.91 -54.74 -2.11
C THR A 25 40.31 -53.36 -2.34
N ALA A 26 39.57 -53.19 -3.42
CA ALA A 26 38.63 -52.10 -3.51
C ALA A 26 37.64 -52.38 -2.39
N LEU A 27 37.82 -51.71 -1.24
CA LEU A 27 36.68 -51.32 -0.44
C LEU A 27 35.78 -50.61 -1.46
N ALA A 28 34.76 -51.31 -1.94
CA ALA A 28 33.59 -50.63 -2.45
C ALA A 28 33.12 -49.84 -1.23
N ALA A 29 33.56 -48.58 -1.15
CA ALA A 29 32.84 -47.59 -0.39
C ALA A 29 31.47 -47.58 -1.06
N THR A 30 30.57 -48.42 -0.56
CA THR A 30 29.16 -48.10 -0.57
C THR A 30 29.11 -46.72 0.06
N THR A 31 29.09 -45.69 -0.78
CA THR A 31 28.62 -44.38 -0.38
C THR A 31 27.26 -44.67 0.21
N ALA A 32 27.19 -44.72 1.54
CA ALA A 32 25.92 -44.76 2.22
C ALA A 32 25.18 -43.53 1.71
N SER A 33 24.21 -43.74 0.83
CA SER A 33 23.27 -42.69 0.46
C SER A 33 22.71 -42.20 1.78
N ALA A 34 22.81 -40.91 2.06
CA ALA A 34 22.24 -40.32 3.24
C ALA A 34 20.80 -40.82 3.35
N ALA A 35 20.47 -41.45 4.48
CA ALA A 35 19.12 -41.97 4.68
C ALA A 35 18.21 -40.77 4.91
N GLU A 36 17.48 -40.38 3.87
CA GLU A 36 16.35 -39.47 4.00
C GLU A 36 15.33 -40.11 4.94
N VAL A 37 14.99 -39.40 6.02
CA VAL A 37 14.00 -39.87 6.99
C VAL A 37 12.63 -39.39 6.51
N PRO A 38 11.65 -40.27 6.26
CA PRO A 38 10.32 -39.84 5.86
C PRO A 38 9.66 -39.06 6.98
N LEU A 39 9.03 -37.94 6.61
CA LEU A 39 8.27 -37.06 7.48
C LEU A 39 6.77 -37.20 7.19
N SER A 40 5.96 -37.13 8.25
CA SER A 40 4.50 -37.09 8.14
C SER A 40 3.86 -36.38 9.34
N GLY A 41 2.60 -35.96 9.15
CA GLY A 41 1.79 -35.34 10.19
C GLY A 41 2.19 -33.89 10.49
N TYR A 42 2.70 -33.17 9.49
CA TYR A 42 3.04 -31.76 9.63
C TYR A 42 1.86 -30.85 9.25
N GLU A 43 1.82 -29.67 9.84
CA GLU A 43 0.94 -28.57 9.45
C GLU A 43 1.78 -27.34 9.13
N LEU A 44 1.34 -26.58 8.14
CA LEU A 44 1.93 -25.29 7.75
C LEU A 44 0.88 -24.21 7.95
N THR A 45 1.24 -23.18 8.72
CA THR A 45 0.43 -21.97 8.90
C THR A 45 1.13 -20.77 8.30
N TRP A 46 0.47 -20.10 7.36
CA TRP A 46 0.99 -18.93 6.67
C TRP A 46 -0.12 -18.01 6.17
N GLY A 47 0.07 -16.70 6.33
CA GLY A 47 -0.93 -15.71 5.95
C GLY A 47 -0.77 -15.13 4.53
N ILE A 48 0.31 -15.43 3.82
CA ILE A 48 0.76 -14.64 2.65
C ILE A 48 1.19 -13.24 3.09
N LYS A 49 0.25 -12.33 3.28
CA LYS A 49 0.45 -10.97 3.80
C LYS A 49 -0.88 -10.38 4.29
N GLN A 50 -0.91 -9.81 5.50
CA GLN A 50 -2.14 -9.25 6.08
C GLN A 50 -2.78 -8.18 5.21
N SER A 51 -1.98 -7.27 4.64
CA SER A 51 -2.51 -6.23 3.75
C SER A 51 -3.10 -6.80 2.45
N TYR A 52 -2.57 -7.92 1.95
CA TYR A 52 -3.14 -8.61 0.80
C TYR A 52 -4.48 -9.27 1.17
N ARG A 53 -4.57 -9.95 2.31
CA ARG A 53 -5.85 -10.51 2.77
C ARG A 53 -6.90 -9.44 3.03
N THR A 54 -6.48 -8.31 3.60
CA THR A 54 -7.34 -7.13 3.82
C THR A 54 -7.79 -6.53 2.50
N TYR A 55 -6.89 -6.46 1.51
CA TYR A 55 -7.24 -6.06 0.14
C TYR A 55 -8.29 -7.00 -0.45
N VAL A 56 -8.07 -8.31 -0.47
CA VAL A 56 -9.00 -9.25 -1.10
C VAL A 56 -10.39 -9.16 -0.47
N THR A 57 -10.48 -9.23 0.86
CA THR A 57 -11.79 -9.28 1.56
C THR A 57 -12.47 -7.92 1.70
N GLY A 58 -11.71 -6.82 1.73
CA GLY A 58 -12.23 -5.46 1.79
C GLY A 58 -12.27 -4.80 0.42
N PHE A 59 -11.13 -4.26 -0.01
CA PHE A 59 -10.98 -3.49 -1.25
C PHE A 59 -11.33 -4.23 -2.53
N ALA A 60 -11.25 -5.56 -2.54
CA ALA A 60 -11.60 -6.33 -3.72
C ALA A 60 -13.02 -6.91 -3.65
N ALA A 61 -13.73 -6.75 -2.53
CA ALA A 61 -15.00 -7.45 -2.28
C ALA A 61 -14.93 -8.95 -2.66
N GLY A 62 -13.77 -9.55 -2.39
CA GLY A 62 -13.41 -10.92 -2.72
C GLY A 62 -13.47 -11.85 -1.51
N SER A 63 -13.11 -13.10 -1.73
CA SER A 63 -13.12 -14.13 -0.72
C SER A 63 -11.93 -15.08 -0.85
N PHE A 64 -11.61 -15.68 0.29
CA PHE A 64 -10.73 -16.83 0.40
C PHE A 64 -11.61 -18.06 0.66
N THR A 65 -11.49 -19.08 -0.18
CA THR A 65 -12.21 -20.35 -0.03
C THR A 65 -11.19 -21.47 0.14
N PRO A 66 -10.77 -21.77 1.38
CA PRO A 66 -9.91 -22.91 1.65
C PRO A 66 -10.69 -24.23 1.45
N ALA A 67 -10.04 -25.23 0.88
CA ALA A 67 -10.59 -26.56 0.63
C ALA A 67 -9.48 -27.63 0.73
N ASP A 68 -9.88 -28.90 0.58
CA ASP A 68 -8.97 -30.06 0.49
C ASP A 68 -7.97 -30.21 1.66
N GLY A 69 -8.36 -29.80 2.86
CA GLY A 69 -7.50 -29.82 4.06
C GLY A 69 -6.98 -28.45 4.48
N ALA A 70 -7.12 -27.42 3.65
CA ALA A 70 -6.85 -26.05 4.05
C ALA A 70 -7.97 -25.51 4.96
N SER A 71 -7.60 -24.60 5.86
CA SER A 71 -8.54 -23.79 6.66
C SER A 71 -8.01 -22.37 6.83
N GLN A 72 -8.89 -21.43 7.18
CA GLN A 72 -8.52 -20.06 7.50
C GLN A 72 -8.88 -19.74 8.96
N ALA A 73 -7.97 -19.11 9.69
CA ALA A 73 -8.26 -18.60 11.02
C ALA A 73 -9.31 -17.47 10.98
N ALA A 74 -10.01 -17.27 12.11
CA ALA A 74 -11.00 -16.20 12.26
C ALA A 74 -10.43 -14.81 11.96
N ASP A 75 -11.31 -13.83 11.76
CA ASP A 75 -10.94 -12.42 11.57
C ASP A 75 -9.96 -12.20 10.40
N ASN A 76 -10.19 -12.92 9.30
CA ASN A 76 -9.34 -12.91 8.11
C ASN A 76 -7.87 -13.28 8.44
N GLY A 77 -7.69 -14.25 9.34
CA GLY A 77 -6.39 -14.73 9.80
C GLY A 77 -5.64 -15.59 8.78
N ALA A 78 -4.52 -16.16 9.24
CA ALA A 78 -3.65 -17.00 8.43
C ALA A 78 -4.32 -18.31 7.98
N PHE A 79 -3.79 -18.90 6.91
CA PHE A 79 -4.24 -20.18 6.38
C PHE A 79 -3.44 -21.32 7.01
N THR A 80 -4.07 -22.46 7.27
CA THR A 80 -3.41 -23.69 7.72
C THR A 80 -3.63 -24.79 6.71
N PHE A 81 -2.54 -25.43 6.29
CA PHE A 81 -2.48 -26.59 5.40
C PHE A 81 -2.02 -27.80 6.22
N VAL A 82 -2.63 -28.96 6.01
CA VAL A 82 -2.52 -30.12 6.90
C VAL A 82 -1.87 -31.32 6.20
N ASP A 83 -1.71 -32.42 6.95
CA ASP A 83 -1.22 -33.70 6.43
C ASP A 83 0.10 -33.59 5.64
N GLY A 84 0.98 -32.70 6.13
CA GLY A 84 2.29 -32.46 5.57
C GLY A 84 3.16 -33.72 5.60
N THR A 85 3.72 -34.06 4.45
CA THR A 85 4.61 -35.21 4.26
C THR A 85 5.83 -34.84 3.44
N GLY A 86 6.92 -35.57 3.61
CA GLY A 86 8.13 -35.31 2.86
C GLY A 86 9.35 -36.03 3.44
N THR A 87 10.51 -35.41 3.37
CA THR A 87 11.77 -36.02 3.80
C THR A 87 12.62 -35.08 4.64
N TYR A 88 13.46 -35.67 5.48
CA TYR A 88 14.50 -34.98 6.25
C TYR A 88 15.87 -35.53 5.88
N ASP A 89 16.76 -34.66 5.41
CA ASP A 89 18.17 -34.95 5.22
C ASP A 89 18.91 -34.76 6.56
N SER A 90 19.33 -35.88 7.15
CA SER A 90 20.05 -35.89 8.42
C SER A 90 21.48 -35.35 8.36
N THR A 91 22.05 -35.21 7.16
CA THR A 91 23.40 -34.66 6.93
C THR A 91 23.34 -33.15 6.70
N ALA A 92 22.44 -32.69 5.84
CA ALA A 92 22.23 -31.27 5.58
C ALA A 92 21.42 -30.59 6.69
N HIS A 93 20.72 -31.37 7.51
CA HIS A 93 19.76 -30.91 8.51
C HIS A 93 18.60 -30.09 7.92
N THR A 94 18.13 -30.49 6.74
CA THR A 94 17.06 -29.83 5.99
C THR A 94 15.87 -30.76 5.81
N MET A 95 14.68 -30.18 5.72
CA MET A 95 13.41 -30.79 5.35
C MET A 95 12.88 -30.23 4.03
N ASP A 96 12.17 -31.09 3.30
CA ASP A 96 11.30 -30.78 2.16
C ASP A 96 9.93 -31.38 2.49
N LEU A 97 8.88 -30.56 2.50
CA LEU A 97 7.52 -30.93 2.89
C LEU A 97 6.50 -30.42 1.88
N ALA A 98 5.56 -31.28 1.49
CA ALA A 98 4.35 -30.92 0.75
C ALA A 98 3.12 -31.10 1.63
N PHE A 99 2.17 -30.16 1.54
CA PHE A 99 0.99 -30.09 2.40
C PHE A 99 -0.31 -30.28 1.62
N GLN A 100 -1.27 -30.93 2.26
CA GLN A 100 -2.63 -31.02 1.74
C GLN A 100 -3.37 -29.70 1.94
N GLY A 101 -4.07 -29.27 0.90
CA GLY A 101 -4.96 -28.11 0.94
C GLY A 101 -4.92 -27.32 -0.35
N SER A 102 -6.02 -26.63 -0.62
CA SER A 102 -6.15 -25.68 -1.72
C SER A 102 -6.76 -24.38 -1.20
N LEU A 103 -6.36 -23.26 -1.77
CA LEU A 103 -6.86 -21.93 -1.43
C LEU A 103 -7.31 -21.23 -2.69
N LYS A 104 -8.63 -21.19 -2.91
CA LYS A 104 -9.22 -20.41 -3.99
C LYS A 104 -9.38 -18.95 -3.55
N ILE A 105 -8.91 -18.04 -4.38
CA ILE A 105 -8.90 -16.60 -4.14
C ILE A 105 -9.68 -15.94 -5.28
N THR A 106 -10.81 -15.30 -4.94
CA THR A 106 -11.74 -14.77 -5.94
C THR A 106 -12.16 -13.35 -5.59
N SER A 107 -12.27 -12.49 -6.60
CA SER A 107 -12.98 -11.21 -6.53
C SER A 107 -13.75 -11.00 -7.84
N THR A 108 -15.07 -10.87 -7.73
CA THR A 108 -15.89 -10.50 -8.90
C THR A 108 -15.72 -9.02 -9.24
N ALA A 109 -15.63 -8.14 -8.23
CA ALA A 109 -15.48 -6.70 -8.46
C ALA A 109 -14.15 -6.32 -9.12
N HIS A 110 -13.07 -7.04 -8.80
CA HIS A 110 -11.73 -6.83 -9.38
C HIS A 110 -11.35 -7.93 -10.38
N ARG A 111 -12.34 -8.73 -10.79
CA ARG A 111 -12.28 -9.68 -11.90
C ARG A 111 -11.05 -10.61 -11.87
N PHE A 112 -10.66 -11.07 -10.68
CA PHE A 112 -9.62 -12.08 -10.52
C PHE A 112 -10.16 -13.35 -9.88
N GLU A 113 -9.69 -14.48 -10.37
CA GLU A 113 -9.87 -15.79 -9.75
C GLU A 113 -8.62 -16.62 -10.00
N PHE A 114 -8.08 -17.22 -8.94
CA PHE A 114 -7.02 -18.23 -9.05
C PHE A 114 -7.02 -19.13 -7.82
N THR A 115 -6.35 -20.27 -7.91
CA THR A 115 -6.24 -21.23 -6.80
C THR A 115 -4.77 -21.53 -6.54
N LEU A 116 -4.38 -21.51 -5.27
CA LEU A 116 -3.12 -22.08 -4.79
C LEU A 116 -3.36 -23.53 -4.37
N SER A 117 -2.50 -24.45 -4.77
CA SER A 117 -2.52 -25.85 -4.37
C SER A 117 -1.10 -26.39 -4.26
N ASP A 118 -0.92 -27.59 -3.73
CA ASP A 118 0.41 -28.21 -3.57
C ASP A 118 1.40 -27.25 -2.89
N VAL A 119 1.00 -26.70 -1.74
CA VAL A 119 1.87 -25.80 -0.96
C VAL A 119 3.04 -26.63 -0.43
N ARG A 120 4.25 -26.17 -0.69
CA ARG A 120 5.49 -26.82 -0.23
C ARG A 120 6.38 -25.88 0.54
N PHE A 121 7.19 -26.46 1.41
CA PHE A 121 8.24 -25.77 2.15
C PHE A 121 9.55 -26.55 2.04
N ASP A 122 10.55 -25.91 1.46
CA ASP A 122 11.92 -26.42 1.38
C ASP A 122 12.81 -25.56 2.29
N SER A 123 13.31 -26.16 3.37
CA SER A 123 14.19 -25.46 4.31
C SER A 123 15.64 -25.34 3.85
N ALA A 124 16.06 -26.12 2.86
CA ALA A 124 17.37 -26.00 2.22
C ALA A 124 17.39 -24.83 1.24
N ALA A 125 16.34 -24.72 0.41
CA ALA A 125 16.12 -23.57 -0.48
C ALA A 125 15.64 -22.34 0.30
N ALA A 126 15.11 -22.54 1.51
CA ALA A 126 14.52 -21.52 2.35
C ALA A 126 13.34 -20.82 1.66
N GLU A 127 12.41 -21.60 1.12
CA GLU A 127 11.36 -21.12 0.22
C GLU A 127 10.00 -21.81 0.47
N ILE A 128 8.91 -21.07 0.23
CA ILE A 128 7.57 -21.63 0.02
C ILE A 128 7.23 -21.57 -1.47
N THR A 129 6.79 -22.70 -2.01
CA THR A 129 6.22 -22.78 -3.37
C THR A 129 4.76 -23.23 -3.34
N ALA A 130 4.03 -22.96 -4.42
CA ALA A 130 2.72 -23.56 -4.65
C ALA A 130 2.42 -23.64 -6.16
N ASP A 131 1.58 -24.60 -6.53
CA ASP A 131 0.93 -24.61 -7.83
C ASP A 131 -0.10 -23.47 -7.91
N VAL A 132 -0.06 -22.68 -8.99
CA VAL A 132 -0.99 -21.58 -9.23
C VAL A 132 -1.86 -21.90 -10.44
N THR A 133 -3.16 -22.10 -10.21
CA THR A 133 -4.14 -22.32 -11.28
C THR A 133 -4.94 -21.06 -11.58
N ARG A 134 -4.90 -20.58 -12.82
CA ARG A 134 -5.70 -19.45 -13.34
C ARG A 134 -6.28 -19.82 -14.70
N ASP A 135 -7.57 -19.56 -14.91
CA ASP A 135 -8.28 -19.87 -16.17
C ASP A 135 -8.09 -21.32 -16.65
N GLY A 136 -8.05 -22.26 -15.71
CA GLY A 136 -7.84 -23.69 -15.97
C GLY A 136 -6.41 -24.09 -16.35
N THR A 137 -5.46 -23.16 -16.33
CA THR A 137 -4.03 -23.41 -16.55
C THR A 137 -3.28 -23.38 -15.23
N THR A 138 -2.53 -24.44 -14.94
CA THR A 138 -1.70 -24.53 -13.73
C THR A 138 -0.23 -24.29 -14.06
N THR A 139 0.39 -23.37 -13.32
CA THR A 139 1.85 -23.20 -13.27
C THR A 139 2.35 -23.92 -12.03
N GLN A 140 3.26 -24.87 -12.22
CA GLN A 140 3.76 -25.69 -11.13
C GLN A 140 4.82 -24.96 -10.31
N ASP A 141 4.87 -25.24 -9.02
CA ASP A 141 5.97 -24.88 -8.11
C ASP A 141 6.37 -23.39 -8.19
N VAL A 142 5.40 -22.48 -8.20
CA VAL A 142 5.67 -21.04 -8.25
C VAL A 142 6.29 -20.61 -6.91
N PRO A 143 7.48 -19.98 -6.89
CA PRO A 143 8.09 -19.50 -5.65
C PRO A 143 7.28 -18.32 -5.13
N LEU A 144 6.72 -18.44 -3.92
CA LEU A 144 5.85 -17.42 -3.34
C LEU A 144 6.53 -16.58 -2.25
N ALA A 145 7.46 -17.17 -1.50
CA ALA A 145 8.19 -16.43 -0.48
C ALA A 145 9.54 -17.07 -0.14
N ASP A 146 10.56 -16.24 0.05
CA ASP A 146 11.77 -16.59 0.78
C ASP A 146 11.46 -16.64 2.29
N VAL A 147 12.12 -17.55 3.01
CA VAL A 147 11.88 -17.81 4.43
C VAL A 147 13.19 -17.68 5.20
N THR A 148 13.20 -16.89 6.27
CA THR A 148 14.31 -16.94 7.24
C THR A 148 14.12 -18.15 8.16
N VAL A 149 14.68 -19.30 7.75
CA VAL A 149 14.49 -20.57 8.45
C VAL A 149 15.13 -20.54 9.84
N THR A 150 14.34 -20.87 10.87
CA THR A 150 14.79 -20.96 12.26
C THR A 150 14.69 -22.39 12.77
N ARG A 151 15.46 -22.71 13.82
CA ARG A 151 15.41 -24.03 14.45
C ARG A 151 14.06 -24.37 15.08
N SER A 152 13.29 -23.37 15.51
CA SER A 152 11.97 -23.58 16.09
C SER A 152 10.90 -23.89 15.03
N MET A 153 11.16 -23.59 13.76
CA MET A 153 10.18 -23.68 12.66
C MET A 153 8.86 -22.95 12.98
N ALA A 154 8.94 -21.92 13.81
CA ALA A 154 7.82 -21.11 14.26
C ALA A 154 8.15 -19.64 14.07
N ASP A 155 7.13 -18.88 13.66
CA ASP A 155 7.19 -17.44 13.41
C ASP A 155 8.36 -17.01 12.50
N MET A 156 8.68 -17.84 11.51
CA MET A 156 9.77 -17.57 10.58
C MET A 156 9.39 -16.40 9.67
N ALA A 157 10.27 -15.40 9.58
CA ALA A 157 10.03 -14.25 8.70
C ALA A 157 9.97 -14.69 7.24
N THR A 158 9.03 -14.11 6.48
CA THR A 158 8.91 -14.36 5.04
C THR A 158 9.06 -13.08 4.24
N THR A 159 9.59 -13.20 3.04
CA THR A 159 9.71 -12.11 2.05
C THR A 159 9.09 -12.58 0.75
N LEU A 160 8.09 -11.87 0.25
CA LEU A 160 7.40 -12.24 -0.98
C LEU A 160 8.30 -12.04 -2.21
N THR A 161 8.24 -12.98 -3.16
CA THR A 161 9.06 -13.00 -4.38
C THR A 161 8.49 -12.10 -5.50
N GLU A 162 9.22 -11.96 -6.61
CA GLU A 162 8.71 -11.27 -7.82
C GLU A 162 7.56 -12.06 -8.48
N GLU A 163 7.61 -13.38 -8.41
CA GLU A 163 6.56 -14.28 -8.89
C GLU A 163 5.30 -14.13 -8.04
N ALA A 164 5.44 -14.06 -6.72
CA ALA A 164 4.33 -13.75 -5.81
C ALA A 164 3.70 -12.40 -6.15
N ALA A 165 4.51 -11.38 -6.42
CA ALA A 165 4.04 -10.07 -6.85
C ALA A 165 3.19 -10.13 -8.13
N THR A 166 3.59 -11.00 -9.07
CA THR A 166 2.84 -11.28 -10.30
C THR A 166 1.54 -12.04 -10.02
N VAL A 167 1.59 -13.08 -9.18
CA VAL A 167 0.42 -13.89 -8.80
C VAL A 167 -0.63 -13.02 -8.09
N PHE A 168 -0.21 -12.21 -7.12
CA PHE A 168 -1.06 -11.38 -6.28
C PHE A 168 -1.36 -10.00 -6.89
N GLY A 169 -0.88 -9.72 -8.10
CA GLY A 169 -1.28 -8.57 -8.92
C GLY A 169 -0.67 -7.23 -8.52
N SER A 170 0.42 -7.22 -7.72
CA SER A 170 1.12 -5.98 -7.35
C SER A 170 2.63 -6.13 -7.34
N ALA A 171 3.33 -5.33 -8.13
CA ALA A 171 4.79 -5.18 -8.05
C ALA A 171 5.27 -4.75 -6.65
N SER A 172 4.41 -4.08 -5.86
CA SER A 172 4.74 -3.66 -4.48
C SER A 172 4.95 -4.84 -3.51
N TYR A 173 4.54 -6.05 -3.89
CA TYR A 173 4.79 -7.24 -3.09
C TYR A 173 6.18 -7.82 -3.29
N ALA A 174 6.88 -7.51 -4.40
CA ALA A 174 8.22 -8.03 -4.62
C ALA A 174 9.17 -7.48 -3.54
N GLY A 175 9.80 -8.38 -2.78
CA GLY A 175 10.66 -8.03 -1.66
C GLY A 175 9.93 -7.52 -0.41
N ALA A 176 8.59 -7.53 -0.40
CA ALA A 176 7.83 -7.08 0.76
C ALA A 176 7.80 -8.16 1.85
N ALA A 177 7.87 -7.76 3.11
CA ALA A 177 7.66 -8.67 4.23
C ALA A 177 6.26 -9.31 4.15
N GLY A 178 6.22 -10.64 4.15
CA GLY A 178 5.00 -11.43 4.25
C GLY A 178 4.64 -11.72 5.71
N ASP A 179 3.54 -12.43 5.90
CA ASP A 179 3.16 -12.92 7.23
C ASP A 179 4.13 -14.03 7.69
N PRO A 180 4.36 -14.18 8.99
CA PRO A 180 5.26 -15.21 9.50
C PRO A 180 4.76 -16.61 9.15
N LEU A 181 5.71 -17.52 8.90
CA LEU A 181 5.50 -18.93 8.60
C LEU A 181 5.74 -19.78 9.84
N THR A 182 4.85 -20.73 10.10
CA THR A 182 5.04 -21.77 11.12
C THR A 182 4.82 -23.15 10.51
N VAL A 183 5.73 -24.08 10.78
CA VAL A 183 5.65 -25.49 10.37
C VAL A 183 5.82 -26.37 11.62
N VAL A 184 4.78 -27.12 11.96
CA VAL A 184 4.75 -27.94 13.19
C VAL A 184 4.34 -29.37 12.90
N GLN A 185 4.97 -30.33 13.56
CA GLN A 185 4.47 -31.70 13.56
C GLN A 185 3.31 -31.82 14.54
N LYS A 186 2.10 -32.08 14.05
CA LYS A 186 0.99 -32.50 14.90
C LYS A 186 1.33 -33.88 15.45
N LYS A 187 1.67 -33.92 16.74
CA LYS A 187 1.69 -35.18 17.47
C LYS A 187 0.25 -35.71 17.48
N GLU A 188 0.02 -36.88 16.89
CA GLU A 188 -1.26 -37.56 17.04
C GLU A 188 -1.59 -37.62 18.54
N SER A 189 -2.67 -36.93 18.93
CA SER A 189 -3.21 -37.03 20.28
C SER A 189 -3.78 -38.44 20.42
N GLN A 190 -2.98 -39.36 20.95
CA GLN A 190 -3.53 -40.55 21.56
C GLN A 190 -4.39 -40.07 22.73
N THR A 191 -5.71 -40.09 22.56
CA THR A 191 -6.70 -39.77 23.59
C THR A 191 -6.28 -40.37 24.93
N PRO A 192 -5.82 -39.57 25.91
CA PRO A 192 -5.62 -40.10 27.25
C PRO A 192 -7.00 -40.32 27.87
N THR A 193 -7.22 -41.53 28.39
CA THR A 193 -8.37 -41.86 29.24
C THR A 193 -8.46 -40.86 30.41
N PRO A 194 -9.63 -40.27 30.72
CA PRO A 194 -9.72 -39.26 31.77
C PRO A 194 -9.57 -39.90 33.15
N THR A 195 -8.80 -39.28 34.04
CA THR A 195 -8.77 -39.54 35.49
C THR A 195 -8.53 -38.21 36.21
N PRO A 196 -9.21 -37.92 37.34
CA PRO A 196 -9.79 -36.61 37.58
C PRO A 196 -8.89 -35.63 38.34
N THR A 197 -9.23 -34.35 38.15
CA THR A 197 -9.25 -33.20 39.06
C THR A 197 -8.33 -33.22 40.29
N SER A 198 -7.44 -32.22 40.34
CA SER A 198 -7.12 -31.54 41.60
C SER A 198 -7.37 -30.04 41.46
N THR A 199 -8.40 -29.61 42.17
CA THR A 199 -8.74 -28.23 42.52
C THR A 199 -7.58 -27.55 43.23
N GLN A 200 -7.22 -26.34 42.82
CA GLN A 200 -6.62 -25.36 43.73
C GLN A 200 -7.39 -24.05 43.68
N THR A 201 -7.69 -23.61 44.89
CA THR A 201 -8.59 -22.54 45.31
C THR A 201 -7.85 -21.21 45.33
N GLU A 202 -8.49 -20.20 44.74
CA GLU A 202 -8.72 -18.84 45.25
C GLU A 202 -7.79 -18.29 46.34
N THR A 203 -7.20 -17.11 46.10
CA THR A 203 -7.03 -16.09 47.16
C THR A 203 -7.08 -14.70 46.54
N ALA A 204 -7.96 -13.87 47.09
CA ALA A 204 -8.25 -12.50 46.69
C ALA A 204 -7.49 -11.46 47.55
N SER A 205 -7.38 -10.24 46.97
CA SER A 205 -7.37 -8.91 47.62
C SER A 205 -6.12 -8.48 48.43
N PRO A 206 -5.87 -7.16 48.68
CA PRO A 206 -6.66 -5.96 48.32
C PRO A 206 -5.85 -4.73 47.80
N GLU A 207 -6.53 -3.81 47.09
CA GLU A 207 -6.28 -2.33 47.09
C GLU A 207 -7.03 -1.72 48.31
N PRO A 208 -6.86 -0.45 48.78
CA PRO A 208 -6.12 0.69 48.24
C PRO A 208 -5.35 1.51 49.31
N THR A 209 -4.61 2.56 48.93
CA THR A 209 -4.26 3.64 49.87
C THR A 209 -4.20 4.98 49.14
N ALA A 210 -5.26 5.77 49.34
CA ALA A 210 -5.26 7.21 49.14
C ALA A 210 -4.49 7.88 50.30
N THR A 211 -3.74 8.94 50.01
CA THR A 211 -3.43 9.97 51.00
C THR A 211 -3.42 11.33 50.31
N PRO A 212 -4.21 12.30 50.79
CA PRO A 212 -4.23 13.67 50.29
C PRO A 212 -3.14 14.49 50.99
N SER A 213 -2.59 15.50 50.30
CA SER A 213 -1.86 16.58 50.98
C SER A 213 -2.32 17.93 50.46
N ALA A 214 -2.91 18.67 51.37
CA ALA A 214 -3.25 20.08 51.26
C ALA A 214 -1.98 20.95 51.17
N THR A 215 -2.08 22.13 50.57
CA THR A 215 -2.20 23.42 51.30
C THR A 215 -2.06 24.58 50.28
N PRO A 216 -2.91 25.62 50.37
CA PRO A 216 -2.94 26.75 49.44
C PRO A 216 -1.85 27.79 49.77
N SER A 217 -1.43 28.56 48.77
CA SER A 217 -0.67 29.78 49.01
C SER A 217 -1.40 30.97 48.41
N THR A 218 -1.97 31.77 49.30
CA THR A 218 -2.45 33.14 49.11
C THR A 218 -1.28 34.09 48.91
N THR A 219 -1.42 35.13 48.09
CA THR A 219 -1.20 36.55 48.48
C THR A 219 -1.59 37.49 47.33
N PRO A 220 -2.38 38.54 47.60
CA PRO A 220 -2.78 39.56 46.64
C PRO A 220 -1.80 40.75 46.62
N SER A 221 -1.79 41.54 45.55
CA SER A 221 -1.36 42.95 45.63
C SER A 221 -2.21 43.82 44.72
N ALA A 222 -2.92 44.75 45.37
CA ALA A 222 -3.50 45.96 44.79
C ALA A 222 -2.36 46.95 44.43
N THR A 223 -2.49 48.09 43.76
CA THR A 223 -3.58 49.07 43.59
C THR A 223 -3.09 50.12 42.53
N PRO A 224 -3.94 51.05 42.05
CA PRO A 224 -3.81 51.73 40.76
C PRO A 224 -3.02 53.06 40.83
N SER A 225 -2.71 53.65 39.68
CA SER A 225 -2.30 55.06 39.59
C SER A 225 -2.78 55.71 38.28
N ALA A 226 -2.95 57.02 38.37
CA ALA A 226 -3.96 57.82 37.72
C ALA A 226 -3.57 58.50 36.39
N SER A 227 -4.63 58.80 35.63
CA SER A 227 -4.91 59.99 34.82
C SER A 227 -3.83 61.07 34.67
N ALA A 228 -3.53 61.46 33.42
CA ALA A 228 -3.28 62.85 33.04
C ALA A 228 -3.48 63.10 31.52
N THR A 229 -4.53 63.86 31.23
CA THR A 229 -4.59 65.06 30.36
C THR A 229 -4.27 64.99 28.85
N THR A 230 -5.30 65.46 28.13
CA THR A 230 -5.43 65.88 26.73
C THR A 230 -4.41 66.91 26.22
N SER A 231 -4.05 66.82 24.93
CA SER A 231 -3.78 67.96 24.05
C SER A 231 -3.94 67.54 22.56
N PRO A 232 -4.73 68.26 21.73
CA PRO A 232 -4.91 67.93 20.31
C PRO A 232 -3.96 68.75 19.39
N SER A 233 -3.72 68.24 18.16
CA SER A 233 -3.39 68.95 16.89
C SER A 233 -2.24 68.29 16.10
N PRO A 234 -2.18 68.29 14.74
CA PRO A 234 -3.20 68.59 13.72
C PRO A 234 -3.47 67.46 12.69
N SER A 235 -4.68 67.54 12.11
CA SER A 235 -5.07 67.24 10.72
C SER A 235 -4.37 66.11 9.96
N ALA A 236 -5.03 64.94 9.91
CA ALA A 236 -4.78 63.87 8.95
C ALA A 236 -5.24 64.29 7.53
N GLU A 237 -4.46 63.92 6.53
CA GLU A 237 -4.96 63.69 5.16
C GLU A 237 -6.00 62.56 5.20
N PRO A 238 -7.00 62.56 4.30
CA PRO A 238 -7.99 61.49 4.27
C PRO A 238 -7.30 60.20 3.79
N SER A 239 -6.90 59.36 4.73
CA SER A 239 -6.69 57.94 4.47
C SER A 239 -8.09 57.34 4.37
N THR A 240 -8.47 56.91 3.18
CA THR A 240 -9.65 56.06 2.98
C THR A 240 -9.36 54.77 3.73
N GLU A 241 -9.82 54.68 4.97
CA GLU A 241 -9.84 53.44 5.73
C GLU A 241 -10.65 52.43 4.89
N PRO A 242 -10.10 51.24 4.56
CA PRO A 242 -10.86 50.24 3.83
C PRO A 242 -12.15 49.99 4.60
N SER A 243 -13.28 50.14 3.91
CA SER A 243 -14.56 49.75 4.49
C SER A 243 -14.44 48.29 4.92
N PRO A 244 -14.81 47.93 6.15
CA PRO A 244 -14.82 46.52 6.54
C PRO A 244 -15.68 45.73 5.55
N ALA A 245 -15.21 44.54 5.18
CA ALA A 245 -15.97 43.59 4.37
C ALA A 245 -17.42 43.50 4.92
N PRO A 246 -18.43 43.42 4.06
CA PRO A 246 -19.79 43.19 4.53
C PRO A 246 -19.83 41.86 5.33
N ALA A 247 -20.57 41.85 6.44
CA ALA A 247 -20.62 40.68 7.32
C ALA A 247 -21.28 39.45 6.65
N ALA A 248 -22.04 39.65 5.58
CA ALA A 248 -22.63 38.61 4.75
C ALA A 248 -22.68 39.07 3.29
N GLY A 249 -22.58 38.13 2.35
CA GLY A 249 -22.58 38.44 0.93
C GLY A 249 -22.35 37.24 0.03
N ASP A 250 -22.11 37.53 -1.24
CA ASP A 250 -21.77 36.55 -2.27
C ASP A 250 -20.26 36.30 -2.30
N ILE A 251 -19.87 35.06 -2.61
CA ILE A 251 -18.48 34.68 -2.88
C ILE A 251 -18.15 35.05 -4.32
N VAL A 252 -17.03 35.73 -4.52
CA VAL A 252 -16.61 36.25 -5.84
C VAL A 252 -15.66 35.28 -6.54
N ASP A 253 -14.76 34.65 -5.78
CA ASP A 253 -13.83 33.62 -6.26
C ASP A 253 -13.38 32.75 -5.08
N GLY A 254 -12.68 31.66 -5.35
CA GLY A 254 -12.08 30.83 -4.31
C GLY A 254 -11.54 29.51 -4.80
N THR A 255 -10.87 28.82 -3.88
CA THR A 255 -10.26 27.51 -4.13
C THR A 255 -10.60 26.51 -3.04
N LEU A 256 -10.72 25.25 -3.46
CA LEU A 256 -10.85 24.09 -2.58
C LEU A 256 -9.63 23.18 -2.82
N GLY A 257 -8.79 23.04 -1.81
CA GLY A 257 -7.71 22.07 -1.73
C GLY A 257 -8.19 20.78 -1.08
N TRP A 258 -8.14 19.66 -1.78
CA TRP A 258 -8.52 18.38 -1.19
C TRP A 258 -7.87 17.19 -1.89
N GLY A 259 -7.37 16.23 -1.11
CA GLY A 259 -6.73 15.03 -1.64
C GLY A 259 -7.66 13.84 -1.88
N VAL A 260 -8.92 13.92 -1.47
CA VAL A 260 -9.80 12.74 -1.28
C VAL A 260 -9.27 11.84 -0.17
N LYS A 261 -8.27 11.01 -0.49
CA LYS A 261 -7.53 10.19 0.46
C LYS A 261 -6.19 9.76 -0.13
N GLN A 262 -5.08 10.01 0.55
CA GLN A 262 -3.75 9.70 0.05
C GLN A 262 -3.58 8.21 -0.29
N SER A 263 -4.10 7.31 0.54
CA SER A 263 -4.04 5.86 0.30
C SER A 263 -4.82 5.47 -0.95
N PHE A 264 -5.95 6.13 -1.23
CA PHE A 264 -6.74 5.90 -2.43
C PHE A 264 -5.99 6.36 -3.68
N ARG A 265 -5.46 7.59 -3.68
CA ARG A 265 -4.65 8.07 -4.82
C ARG A 265 -3.45 7.18 -5.08
N THR A 266 -2.79 6.70 -4.01
CA THR A 266 -1.66 5.77 -4.11
C THR A 266 -2.10 4.43 -4.70
N TYR A 267 -3.24 3.90 -4.26
CA TYR A 267 -3.83 2.69 -4.80
C TYR A 267 -4.11 2.78 -6.31
N VAL A 268 -4.64 3.92 -6.77
CA VAL A 268 -4.94 4.17 -8.19
C VAL A 268 -3.65 4.16 -9.02
N VAL A 269 -2.69 5.03 -8.69
CA VAL A 269 -1.52 5.27 -9.55
C VAL A 269 -0.40 4.24 -9.33
N ASN A 270 -0.06 3.97 -8.07
CA ASN A 270 1.10 3.17 -7.70
C ASN A 270 0.75 1.75 -7.26
N GLY A 271 -0.53 1.49 -6.99
CA GLY A 271 -1.04 0.24 -6.46
C GLY A 271 -1.40 -0.81 -7.52
N VAL A 272 -2.32 -1.69 -7.13
CA VAL A 272 -2.83 -2.79 -7.96
C VAL A 272 -3.80 -2.31 -9.05
N ALA A 273 -4.38 -1.12 -8.90
CA ALA A 273 -5.30 -0.59 -9.90
C ALA A 273 -4.59 -0.24 -11.21
N LYS A 274 -3.27 0.01 -11.20
CA LYS A 274 -2.48 0.37 -12.40
C LYS A 274 -3.18 1.46 -13.23
N GLY A 275 -3.71 2.42 -12.51
CA GLY A 275 -4.66 3.39 -12.99
C GLY A 275 -4.04 4.75 -13.27
N THR A 276 -4.92 5.67 -13.64
CA THR A 276 -4.57 7.06 -13.93
C THR A 276 -5.55 7.99 -13.22
N ILE A 277 -5.04 9.14 -12.82
CA ILE A 277 -5.84 10.24 -12.29
C ILE A 277 -5.75 11.39 -13.28
N THR A 278 -6.89 11.94 -13.67
CA THR A 278 -6.96 13.08 -14.59
C THR A 278 -7.90 14.13 -14.04
N THR A 279 -7.48 15.40 -14.06
CA THR A 279 -8.33 16.53 -13.70
C THR A 279 -8.89 17.22 -14.93
N SER A 280 -10.04 17.85 -14.80
CA SER A 280 -10.69 18.67 -15.84
C SER A 280 -11.41 19.88 -15.24
N ASP A 281 -11.96 20.73 -16.11
CA ASP A 281 -12.83 21.84 -15.75
C ASP A 281 -12.21 22.86 -14.77
N GLY A 282 -10.90 23.08 -14.90
CA GLY A 282 -10.13 24.01 -14.07
C GLY A 282 -9.43 23.36 -12.88
N ALA A 283 -9.79 22.12 -12.52
CA ALA A 283 -9.08 21.43 -11.45
C ALA A 283 -7.64 21.10 -11.85
N SER A 284 -6.72 21.22 -10.89
CA SER A 284 -5.33 20.82 -11.04
C SER A 284 -4.94 19.81 -9.95
N GLN A 285 -3.87 19.05 -10.20
CA GLN A 285 -3.30 18.13 -9.23
C GLN A 285 -1.87 18.54 -8.89
N ALA A 286 -1.56 18.60 -7.59
CA ALA A 286 -0.20 18.82 -7.13
C ALA A 286 0.74 17.67 -7.53
N ALA A 287 2.03 18.00 -7.71
CA ALA A 287 3.06 17.05 -8.10
C ALA A 287 3.14 15.84 -7.14
N ASN A 288 3.74 14.74 -7.62
CA ASN A 288 3.94 13.51 -6.85
C ASN A 288 2.64 12.88 -6.33
N ASN A 289 1.59 12.87 -7.15
CA ASN A 289 0.27 12.35 -6.79
C ASN A 289 -0.34 13.08 -5.56
N GLY A 290 -0.14 14.40 -5.51
CA GLY A 290 -0.58 15.27 -4.43
C GLY A 290 -2.08 15.55 -4.46
N ALA A 291 -2.51 16.48 -3.60
CA ALA A 291 -3.90 16.92 -3.50
C ALA A 291 -4.37 17.66 -4.76
N PHE A 292 -5.68 17.79 -4.91
CA PHE A 292 -6.32 18.52 -5.99
C PHE A 292 -6.67 19.93 -5.56
N THR A 293 -6.63 20.87 -6.50
CA THR A 293 -7.14 22.23 -6.32
C THR A 293 -8.28 22.45 -7.30
N PHE A 294 -9.46 22.74 -6.76
CA PHE A 294 -10.66 23.16 -7.47
C PHE A 294 -10.80 24.69 -7.33
N VAL A 295 -11.40 25.36 -8.32
CA VAL A 295 -11.30 26.83 -8.51
C VAL A 295 -12.67 27.45 -8.79
N ASP A 296 -12.72 28.76 -9.01
CA ASP A 296 -13.91 29.54 -9.36
C ASP A 296 -15.06 29.33 -8.37
N ALA A 297 -14.78 29.50 -7.07
CA ALA A 297 -15.80 29.34 -6.04
C ALA A 297 -16.93 30.35 -6.22
N THR A 298 -18.17 29.89 -6.03
CA THR A 298 -19.37 30.75 -5.99
C THR A 298 -20.26 30.31 -4.83
N GLY A 299 -21.08 31.21 -4.32
CA GLY A 299 -21.97 30.90 -3.21
C GLY A 299 -22.14 32.08 -2.28
N THR A 300 -22.40 31.81 -1.01
CA THR A 300 -22.72 32.85 -0.02
C THR A 300 -22.03 32.59 1.32
N TYR A 301 -21.77 33.66 2.05
CA TYR A 301 -21.23 33.61 3.40
C TYR A 301 -22.01 34.54 4.33
N ASP A 302 -21.97 34.21 5.63
CA ASP A 302 -22.43 35.07 6.71
C ASP A 302 -21.51 34.87 7.93
N THR A 303 -20.60 35.82 8.13
CA THR A 303 -19.64 35.83 9.24
C THR A 303 -20.28 36.18 10.58
N ASP A 304 -21.47 36.77 10.62
CA ASP A 304 -22.17 37.04 11.89
C ASP A 304 -22.88 35.77 12.39
N ASN A 305 -23.37 34.94 11.47
CA ASN A 305 -24.03 33.67 11.75
C ASN A 305 -23.10 32.45 11.63
N ASP A 306 -21.82 32.66 11.31
CA ASP A 306 -20.82 31.59 11.12
C ASP A 306 -21.26 30.54 10.08
N THR A 307 -21.75 31.01 8.93
CA THR A 307 -22.19 30.14 7.82
C THR A 307 -21.41 30.39 6.52
N LEU A 308 -21.16 29.33 5.77
CA LEU A 308 -20.50 29.36 4.47
C LEU A 308 -21.10 28.28 3.57
N SER A 309 -21.50 28.64 2.35
CA SER A 309 -21.85 27.70 1.27
C SER A 309 -21.08 28.10 0.03
N ALA A 310 -20.20 27.22 -0.45
CA ALA A 310 -19.29 27.47 -1.57
C ALA A 310 -19.25 26.27 -2.51
N ALA A 311 -19.63 26.49 -3.76
CA ALA A 311 -19.55 25.52 -4.85
C ALA A 311 -18.34 25.84 -5.74
N PHE A 312 -17.57 24.81 -6.13
CA PHE A 312 -16.32 24.94 -6.86
C PHE A 312 -16.40 24.28 -8.24
N LYS A 313 -15.75 24.87 -9.23
CA LYS A 313 -15.53 24.23 -10.53
C LYS A 313 -14.36 23.27 -10.48
N GLY A 314 -14.45 22.29 -11.36
CA GLY A 314 -13.43 21.28 -11.57
C GLY A 314 -13.97 19.87 -11.37
N ALA A 315 -13.26 18.91 -11.96
CA ALA A 315 -13.53 17.51 -11.76
C ALA A 315 -12.23 16.72 -11.68
N VAL A 316 -12.31 15.58 -11.02
CA VAL A 316 -11.22 14.59 -10.96
C VAL A 316 -11.77 13.22 -11.32
N THR A 317 -11.10 12.53 -12.23
CA THR A 317 -11.44 11.17 -12.66
C THR A 317 -10.33 10.20 -12.27
N PHE A 318 -10.71 9.13 -11.60
CA PHE A 318 -9.87 8.00 -11.21
C PHE A 318 -10.25 6.80 -12.07
N LYS A 319 -9.31 6.36 -12.91
CA LYS A 319 -9.45 5.13 -13.71
C LYS A 319 -8.47 4.09 -13.23
N GLY A 320 -8.86 2.82 -13.24
CA GLY A 320 -7.99 1.70 -12.86
C GLY A 320 -8.62 0.35 -13.16
N HIS A 321 -7.85 -0.72 -13.01
CA HIS A 321 -8.21 -2.09 -13.40
C HIS A 321 -8.63 -2.15 -14.86
N GLU A 322 -7.77 -1.61 -15.75
CA GLU A 322 -8.00 -1.68 -17.19
C GLU A 322 -7.82 -3.11 -17.68
N GLU A 323 -8.81 -3.61 -18.42
CA GLU A 323 -8.75 -4.91 -19.09
C GLU A 323 -8.46 -4.79 -20.58
N ASN A 324 -8.15 -5.93 -21.20
CA ASN A 324 -8.00 -6.04 -22.66
C ASN A 324 -9.28 -5.60 -23.36
N GLY A 325 -9.27 -4.40 -23.96
CA GLY A 325 -10.43 -3.79 -24.61
C GLY A 325 -10.79 -2.39 -24.12
N GLY A 326 -10.06 -1.85 -23.13
CA GLY A 326 -10.21 -0.47 -22.65
C GLY A 326 -11.36 -0.26 -21.66
N GLU A 327 -11.87 -1.35 -21.07
CA GLU A 327 -12.86 -1.28 -19.98
C GLU A 327 -12.15 -1.19 -18.63
N TYR A 328 -12.67 -0.34 -17.73
CA TYR A 328 -12.07 -0.07 -16.43
C TYR A 328 -12.95 -0.65 -15.30
N GLY A 329 -12.34 -1.42 -14.39
CA GLY A 329 -13.01 -1.88 -13.16
C GLY A 329 -13.15 -0.78 -12.10
N LEU A 330 -12.35 0.28 -12.20
CA LEU A 330 -12.51 1.54 -11.49
C LEU A 330 -12.65 2.65 -12.53
N ASP A 331 -13.79 3.33 -12.55
CA ASP A 331 -14.01 4.56 -13.33
C ASP A 331 -14.89 5.49 -12.49
N LEU A 332 -14.24 6.37 -11.72
CA LEU A 332 -14.89 7.23 -10.73
C LEU A 332 -14.55 8.69 -11.04
N THR A 333 -15.56 9.52 -11.28
CA THR A 333 -15.43 10.97 -11.43
C THR A 333 -16.13 11.68 -10.29
N LEU A 334 -15.43 12.61 -9.64
CA LEU A 334 -15.99 13.56 -8.69
C LEU A 334 -16.02 14.95 -9.35
N SER A 335 -17.16 15.63 -9.26
CA SER A 335 -17.40 16.96 -9.84
C SER A 335 -18.44 17.71 -9.03
N GLY A 336 -18.61 19.01 -9.26
CA GLY A 336 -19.63 19.81 -8.56
C GLY A 336 -19.43 19.76 -7.05
N LEU A 337 -18.20 20.02 -6.60
CA LEU A 337 -17.86 19.98 -5.19
C LEU A 337 -18.48 21.18 -4.49
N GLU A 338 -19.17 20.95 -3.38
CA GLU A 338 -19.74 22.01 -2.54
C GLU A 338 -19.38 21.79 -1.07
N VAL A 339 -18.92 22.87 -0.43
CA VAL A 339 -18.71 22.94 1.02
C VAL A 339 -19.84 23.75 1.63
N SER A 340 -20.50 23.19 2.64
CA SER A 340 -21.50 23.89 3.46
C SER A 340 -21.11 23.78 4.93
N LEU A 341 -21.07 24.90 5.65
CA LEU A 341 -20.70 24.99 7.08
C LEU A 341 -21.71 25.87 7.83
N ASP A 342 -22.05 25.45 9.04
CA ASP A 342 -22.86 26.16 10.03
C ASP A 342 -22.24 25.95 11.42
N GLY A 343 -21.76 27.05 12.03
CA GLY A 343 -21.16 27.04 13.36
C GLY A 343 -19.86 26.22 13.46
N GLY A 344 -19.18 25.99 12.33
CA GLY A 344 -17.96 25.17 12.23
C GLY A 344 -18.19 23.70 11.88
N SER A 345 -19.44 23.22 11.87
CA SER A 345 -19.78 21.87 11.41
C SER A 345 -20.43 21.91 10.03
N GLY A 346 -20.25 20.87 9.22
CA GLY A 346 -20.95 20.81 7.95
C GLY A 346 -20.56 19.65 7.06
N GLU A 347 -20.64 19.85 5.74
CA GLU A 347 -20.59 18.78 4.75
C GLU A 347 -19.78 19.18 3.51
N LEU A 348 -19.09 18.19 2.94
CA LEU A 348 -18.54 18.23 1.58
C LEU A 348 -19.38 17.30 0.70
N THR A 349 -20.02 17.86 -0.33
CA THR A 349 -20.83 17.11 -1.30
C THR A 349 -20.17 17.06 -2.68
N ALA A 350 -20.59 16.11 -3.51
CA ALA A 350 -20.16 16.01 -4.91
C ALA A 350 -21.21 15.30 -5.78
N ASP A 351 -21.23 15.64 -7.06
CA ASP A 351 -21.70 14.74 -8.11
C ASP A 351 -20.69 13.60 -8.29
N VAL A 352 -21.15 12.36 -8.14
CA VAL A 352 -20.34 11.15 -8.24
C VAL A 352 -20.77 10.35 -9.45
N THR A 353 -19.89 10.22 -10.44
CA THR A 353 -20.08 9.31 -11.57
C THR A 353 -19.21 8.07 -11.39
N SER A 354 -19.82 6.90 -11.19
CA SER A 354 -19.11 5.63 -11.01
C SER A 354 -19.56 4.62 -12.07
N LEU A 355 -18.62 4.09 -12.85
CA LEU A 355 -18.87 3.12 -13.93
C LEU A 355 -20.00 3.58 -14.88
N GLY A 356 -20.00 4.87 -15.23
CA GLY A 356 -20.99 5.49 -16.12
C GLY A 356 -22.34 5.83 -15.49
N LYS A 357 -22.52 5.65 -14.18
CA LYS A 357 -23.75 6.03 -13.44
C LYS A 357 -23.48 7.22 -12.54
N THR A 358 -24.32 8.26 -12.64
CA THR A 358 -24.17 9.49 -11.86
C THR A 358 -25.19 9.54 -10.72
N SER A 359 -24.69 9.77 -9.51
CA SER A 359 -25.46 10.19 -8.34
C SER A 359 -25.13 11.65 -8.06
N LYS A 360 -26.15 12.48 -7.79
CA LYS A 360 -25.96 13.91 -7.54
C LYS A 360 -25.91 14.24 -6.07
N ASP A 361 -25.19 15.31 -5.74
CA ASP A 361 -25.16 15.93 -4.41
C ASP A 361 -24.92 14.91 -3.29
N VAL A 362 -24.02 13.96 -3.52
CA VAL A 362 -23.70 12.92 -2.54
C VAL A 362 -22.89 13.57 -1.43
N VAL A 363 -23.40 13.50 -0.19
CA VAL A 363 -22.65 13.92 1.00
C VAL A 363 -21.46 12.98 1.19
N LEU A 364 -20.27 13.38 0.76
CA LEU A 364 -19.07 12.56 0.83
C LEU A 364 -18.49 12.54 2.24
N ALA A 365 -18.39 13.70 2.88
CA ALA A 365 -17.76 13.84 4.18
C ALA A 365 -18.50 14.84 5.08
N GLU A 366 -18.50 14.55 6.38
CA GLU A 366 -18.74 15.52 7.43
C GLU A 366 -17.47 16.34 7.66
N LEU A 367 -17.63 17.66 7.82
CA LEU A 367 -16.57 18.62 8.04
C LEU A 367 -16.62 19.18 9.45
N ASP A 368 -15.44 19.31 10.07
CA ASP A 368 -15.23 19.96 11.36
C ASP A 368 -14.15 21.04 11.18
N ALA A 369 -14.60 22.28 11.16
CA ALA A 369 -13.81 23.50 11.02
C ALA A 369 -13.89 24.32 12.31
N LYS A 370 -12.84 25.10 12.60
CA LYS A 370 -12.89 26.02 13.74
C LYS A 370 -13.73 27.22 13.36
N THR A 371 -14.71 27.55 14.20
CA THR A 371 -15.61 28.69 13.96
C THR A 371 -14.85 30.03 13.84
N ASP A 372 -13.73 30.19 14.54
CA ASP A 372 -12.86 31.38 14.42
C ASP A 372 -12.23 31.54 13.03
N ASP A 373 -12.11 30.44 12.25
CA ASP A 373 -11.54 30.45 10.90
C ASP A 373 -12.60 30.90 9.86
N LEU A 374 -13.90 30.92 10.21
CA LEU A 374 -14.99 31.44 9.35
C LEU A 374 -15.08 32.97 9.32
N LYS A 375 -14.20 33.68 10.04
CA LYS A 375 -14.14 35.14 10.00
C LYS A 375 -13.29 35.62 8.82
N ALA A 376 -13.79 36.62 8.12
CA ALA A 376 -13.06 37.29 7.06
C ALA A 376 -11.82 38.03 7.60
N LYS A 377 -10.69 37.86 6.93
CA LYS A 377 -9.48 38.67 7.10
C LYS A 377 -9.04 39.14 5.73
N ASP A 378 -8.87 40.46 5.57
CA ASP A 378 -8.48 41.08 4.30
C ASP A 378 -9.38 40.61 3.12
N ASP A 379 -10.70 40.63 3.34
CA ASP A 379 -11.73 40.16 2.39
C ASP A 379 -11.62 38.68 1.96
N VAL A 380 -10.94 37.84 2.74
CA VAL A 380 -10.82 36.39 2.48
C VAL A 380 -11.23 35.59 3.72
N ILE A 381 -12.05 34.56 3.53
CA ILE A 381 -12.25 33.49 4.54
C ILE A 381 -11.28 32.36 4.18
N THR A 382 -10.45 31.95 5.14
CA THR A 382 -9.45 30.89 4.97
C THR A 382 -9.68 29.82 6.03
N LEU A 383 -9.98 28.61 5.59
CA LEU A 383 -10.12 27.41 6.40
C LEU A 383 -9.00 26.47 5.99
N ASP A 384 -7.99 26.28 6.85
CA ASP A 384 -6.91 25.34 6.60
C ASP A 384 -7.09 24.09 7.49
N ASP A 385 -6.68 22.94 6.96
CA ASP A 385 -6.69 21.65 7.66
C ASP A 385 -8.08 21.26 8.25
N VAL A 386 -9.18 21.58 7.55
CA VAL A 386 -10.54 21.20 7.98
C VAL A 386 -10.65 19.69 7.99
N LYS A 387 -11.04 19.13 9.14
CA LYS A 387 -11.14 17.68 9.28
C LYS A 387 -12.31 17.15 8.45
N ALA A 388 -12.04 16.18 7.59
CA ALA A 388 -13.04 15.50 6.78
C ALA A 388 -13.22 14.04 7.22
N THR A 389 -14.46 13.69 7.58
CA THR A 389 -14.84 12.35 8.03
C THR A 389 -15.83 11.74 7.05
N LEU A 390 -15.49 10.59 6.47
CA LEU A 390 -16.32 9.95 5.44
C LEU A 390 -17.70 9.56 5.98
N THR A 391 -18.75 9.89 5.24
CA THR A 391 -20.13 9.46 5.58
C THR A 391 -20.43 8.05 5.08
N ALA A 392 -21.60 7.51 5.43
CA ALA A 392 -22.07 6.26 4.85
C ALA A 392 -22.29 6.36 3.32
N ALA A 393 -22.87 7.47 2.86
CA ALA A 393 -23.10 7.72 1.44
C ALA A 393 -21.78 7.91 0.66
N GLY A 394 -20.81 8.60 1.27
CA GLY A 394 -19.45 8.68 0.74
C GLY A 394 -18.80 7.29 0.64
N GLY A 395 -18.94 6.46 1.67
CA GLY A 395 -18.48 5.07 1.65
C GLY A 395 -19.03 4.29 0.45
N GLU A 396 -20.34 4.39 0.19
CA GLU A 396 -20.99 3.77 -0.98
C GLU A 396 -20.48 4.34 -2.31
N ALA A 397 -20.28 5.66 -2.41
CA ALA A 397 -19.71 6.33 -3.58
C ALA A 397 -18.31 5.80 -3.95
N PHE A 398 -17.51 5.44 -2.94
CA PHE A 398 -16.23 4.76 -3.11
C PHE A 398 -16.38 3.23 -3.12
N GLY A 399 -17.50 2.68 -3.61
CA GLY A 399 -17.68 1.23 -3.79
C GLY A 399 -17.84 0.42 -2.50
N GLY A 400 -18.09 1.07 -1.37
CA GLY A 400 -18.24 0.44 -0.05
C GLY A 400 -16.92 0.09 0.65
N PHE A 401 -15.77 0.52 0.12
CA PHE A 401 -14.44 0.13 0.63
C PHE A 401 -14.06 0.78 1.95
N TYR A 402 -14.61 1.96 2.21
CA TYR A 402 -14.34 2.71 3.43
C TYR A 402 -15.63 2.80 4.23
N SER A 403 -15.54 2.43 5.51
CA SER A 403 -16.66 2.57 6.43
C SER A 403 -16.90 4.04 6.77
N ALA A 404 -18.15 4.38 7.07
CA ALA A 404 -18.47 5.67 7.67
C ALA A 404 -17.62 5.92 8.92
N GLY A 405 -17.19 7.16 9.13
CA GLY A 405 -16.26 7.54 10.19
C GLY A 405 -14.78 7.42 9.79
N ALA A 406 -14.46 6.89 8.60
CA ALA A 406 -13.08 6.87 8.13
C ALA A 406 -12.55 8.28 7.88
N GLU A 407 -11.34 8.57 8.37
CA GLU A 407 -10.70 9.86 8.15
C GLU A 407 -10.25 10.00 6.68
N LEU A 408 -10.58 11.13 6.07
CA LEU A 408 -10.16 11.51 4.72
C LEU A 408 -9.00 12.50 4.80
N ASP A 409 -8.43 12.83 3.64
CA ASP A 409 -7.46 13.93 3.61
C ASP A 409 -8.19 15.23 4.04
N PRO A 410 -7.53 16.10 4.83
CA PRO A 410 -8.13 17.36 5.25
C PRO A 410 -8.44 18.27 4.06
N VAL A 411 -9.35 19.20 4.30
CA VAL A 411 -9.87 20.14 3.32
C VAL A 411 -9.35 21.54 3.62
N ASP A 412 -8.83 22.21 2.59
CA ASP A 412 -8.44 23.61 2.64
C ASP A 412 -9.42 24.42 1.78
N VAL A 413 -10.01 25.48 2.32
CA VAL A 413 -10.93 26.37 1.59
C VAL A 413 -10.46 27.80 1.71
N ARG A 414 -10.41 28.51 0.58
CA ARG A 414 -10.17 29.95 0.53
C ARG A 414 -11.20 30.60 -0.36
N VAL A 415 -11.95 31.58 0.16
CA VAL A 415 -12.98 32.29 -0.61
C VAL A 415 -12.80 33.79 -0.49
N ALA A 416 -12.78 34.45 -1.64
CA ALA A 416 -12.70 35.90 -1.79
C ALA A 416 -14.11 36.50 -1.69
N LEU A 417 -14.25 37.52 -0.85
CA LEU A 417 -15.51 38.20 -0.56
C LEU A 417 -15.69 39.49 -1.38
N SER A 418 -14.61 39.93 -2.04
CA SER A 418 -14.56 41.07 -2.94
C SER A 418 -13.67 40.76 -4.15
N GLU A 419 -13.86 41.50 -5.24
CA GLU A 419 -13.07 41.35 -6.48
C GLU A 419 -11.61 41.81 -6.33
N ASP A 420 -11.33 42.63 -5.32
CA ASP A 420 -9.99 43.17 -5.02
C ASP A 420 -9.20 42.29 -4.02
N ALA A 421 -9.83 41.22 -3.49
CA ALA A 421 -9.21 40.34 -2.50
C ALA A 421 -8.09 39.48 -3.13
N ASP A 422 -6.93 39.45 -2.49
CA ASP A 422 -5.80 38.65 -2.94
C ASP A 422 -5.91 37.22 -2.39
N LEU A 423 -6.09 36.22 -3.26
CA LEU A 423 -6.12 34.82 -2.88
C LEU A 423 -4.69 34.25 -2.86
N PRO A 424 -4.07 34.03 -1.67
CA PRO A 424 -2.73 33.47 -1.62
C PRO A 424 -2.72 32.05 -2.20
N GLY A 425 -2.01 31.88 -3.32
CA GLY A 425 -1.79 30.58 -3.99
C GLY A 425 -2.51 30.39 -5.33
N GLY A 426 -3.25 31.37 -5.83
CA GLY A 426 -3.81 31.37 -7.18
C GLY A 426 -2.73 31.56 -8.23
N GLY A 427 -2.12 30.48 -8.71
CA GLY A 427 -1.30 30.52 -9.93
C GLY A 427 -2.17 30.76 -11.16
N GLY A 428 -2.54 32.01 -11.40
CA GLY A 428 -3.20 32.48 -12.62
C GLY A 428 -2.50 33.74 -13.09
N ASP A 429 -1.60 33.59 -14.08
CA ASP A 429 -1.07 34.72 -14.84
C ASP A 429 -2.24 35.42 -15.56
N ASP A 430 -2.49 36.70 -15.22
CA ASP A 430 -3.34 37.59 -16.01
C ASP A 430 -2.49 38.64 -16.76
N ASP A 431 -3.04 39.04 -17.90
CA ASP A 431 -2.38 39.54 -19.10
C ASP A 431 -1.68 40.91 -19.00
N GLY A 432 -0.57 41.05 -19.72
CA GLY A 432 0.16 42.31 -19.92
C GLY A 432 0.77 42.42 -21.32
N GLN A 433 -0.03 42.89 -22.28
CA GLN A 433 0.27 43.10 -23.69
C GLN A 433 1.51 43.98 -23.98
N GLY A 434 2.36 43.56 -24.92
CA GLY A 434 3.44 44.39 -25.50
C GLY A 434 4.21 43.76 -26.67
N THR A 435 3.86 44.18 -27.89
CA THR A 435 4.45 43.80 -29.19
C THR A 435 5.97 44.08 -29.31
N THR A 436 6.77 43.16 -29.87
CA THR A 436 7.62 43.34 -31.08
C THR A 436 8.47 42.10 -31.36
N GLY A 437 8.49 41.68 -32.63
CA GLY A 437 9.23 40.51 -33.09
C GLY A 437 10.75 40.70 -33.16
N GLY A 438 11.47 39.59 -33.04
CA GLY A 438 12.91 39.50 -33.26
C GLY A 438 13.37 38.05 -33.28
N SER A 439 13.72 37.57 -34.48
CA SER A 439 14.33 36.26 -34.74
C SER A 439 15.73 36.14 -34.13
N GLY A 440 16.10 34.95 -33.64
CA GLY A 440 17.47 34.65 -33.23
C GLY A 440 17.67 33.29 -32.55
N THR A 441 18.10 32.30 -33.34
CA THR A 441 18.70 31.03 -32.90
C THR A 441 19.94 31.25 -32.01
N THR A 442 20.16 30.37 -31.02
CA THR A 442 21.37 29.55 -30.71
C THR A 442 21.53 29.33 -29.19
N GLY A 443 21.87 28.09 -28.78
CA GLY A 443 21.80 27.61 -27.39
C GLY A 443 22.97 27.95 -26.45
N GLY A 444 22.90 27.36 -25.26
CA GLY A 444 23.97 27.37 -24.26
C GLY A 444 23.51 26.81 -22.91
N VAL A 445 24.05 25.65 -22.54
CA VAL A 445 24.00 25.06 -21.19
C VAL A 445 24.99 25.80 -20.29
N THR A 446 24.61 26.21 -19.08
CA THR A 446 25.32 25.96 -17.79
C THR A 446 24.72 26.75 -16.61
N GLY A 447 24.38 26.00 -15.54
CA GLY A 447 24.50 26.26 -14.10
C GLY A 447 24.27 27.65 -13.48
N GLY A 448 23.37 27.71 -12.49
CA GLY A 448 23.30 28.81 -11.53
C GLY A 448 22.27 28.57 -10.42
N THR A 449 22.76 28.15 -9.26
CA THR A 449 22.06 27.96 -7.99
C THR A 449 21.28 29.21 -7.55
N GLY A 450 19.97 29.08 -7.35
CA GLY A 450 19.10 30.11 -6.75
C GLY A 450 18.43 29.54 -5.51
N SER A 451 18.91 29.95 -4.35
CA SER A 451 18.35 29.65 -3.03
C SER A 451 17.14 30.56 -2.79
N THR A 452 15.97 29.98 -2.51
CA THR A 452 14.88 30.68 -1.82
C THR A 452 14.71 30.05 -0.44
N THR A 453 14.83 30.91 0.57
CA THR A 453 14.70 30.61 1.99
C THR A 453 13.31 31.04 2.45
N GLY A 454 12.65 30.17 3.22
CA GLY A 454 11.39 30.39 3.93
C GLY A 454 10.62 29.07 3.93
N GLY A 455 10.49 28.30 5.00
CA GLY A 455 10.66 28.58 6.42
C GLY A 455 9.53 27.87 7.15
N VAL A 456 9.57 26.53 7.24
CA VAL A 456 8.68 25.75 8.11
C VAL A 456 9.53 25.07 9.19
N THR A 457 9.40 25.57 10.42
CA THR A 457 9.96 24.97 11.63
C THR A 457 8.85 24.28 12.42
N GLY A 458 9.02 22.97 12.62
CA GLY A 458 8.27 22.13 13.57
C GLY A 458 7.65 20.93 12.86
N GLY A 459 7.91 19.67 13.18
CA GLY A 459 8.82 19.03 14.11
C GLY A 459 8.64 17.52 13.89
N LEU A 460 9.67 16.84 13.39
CA LEU A 460 9.65 15.39 13.16
C LEU A 460 9.69 14.68 14.51
N ALA A 461 8.62 13.96 14.84
CA ALA A 461 8.64 13.02 15.96
C ALA A 461 9.47 11.79 15.57
N ALA A 462 10.60 11.64 16.24
CA ALA A 462 11.39 10.43 16.28
C ALA A 462 10.73 9.42 17.22
N THR A 463 10.58 8.17 16.77
CA THR A 463 10.56 7.01 17.67
C THR A 463 11.81 6.20 17.39
N GLY A 464 12.73 6.25 18.35
CA GLY A 464 14.08 5.72 18.23
C GLY A 464 14.15 4.20 18.32
N SER A 465 15.28 3.69 17.84
CA SER A 465 15.95 2.50 18.36
C SER A 465 17.43 2.60 17.96
N ASP A 466 18.21 3.28 18.78
CA ASP A 466 19.68 3.27 18.73
C ASP A 466 20.22 2.03 19.45
N VAL A 467 21.08 1.25 18.79
CA VAL A 467 22.14 0.44 19.42
C VAL A 467 23.39 0.49 18.50
N PRO A 468 24.62 0.58 19.03
CA PRO A 468 25.70 1.32 18.37
C PRO A 468 26.70 0.48 17.57
N ALA A 469 27.30 1.18 16.59
CA ALA A 469 28.69 1.17 16.12
C ALA A 469 29.52 -0.14 16.03
N ALA A 470 30.03 -0.36 14.81
CA ALA A 470 31.46 -0.52 14.45
C ALA A 470 31.88 -1.82 13.73
N ALA A 471 32.66 -1.61 12.66
CA ALA A 471 33.54 -2.55 11.92
C ALA A 471 32.79 -3.66 11.14
N LEU A 472 32.99 -3.90 9.84
CA LEU A 472 34.21 -4.15 9.06
C LEU A 472 33.85 -3.82 7.58
N GLY A 473 34.69 -3.20 6.75
CA GLY A 473 35.90 -3.81 6.19
C GLY A 473 35.63 -4.35 4.77
N THR A 474 35.94 -3.51 3.77
CA THR A 474 36.33 -3.79 2.37
C THR A 474 36.32 -5.25 1.87
N ALA A 475 35.64 -5.52 0.74
CA ALA A 475 36.20 -6.15 -0.48
C ALA A 475 35.09 -6.73 -1.38
N ALA A 476 34.99 -6.25 -2.62
CA ALA A 476 34.57 -7.08 -3.75
C ALA A 476 35.09 -6.45 -5.05
N ALA A 477 36.20 -7.02 -5.53
CA ALA A 477 36.81 -6.72 -6.81
C ALA A 477 36.15 -7.54 -7.93
N LEU A 478 36.01 -6.89 -9.08
CA LEU A 478 36.09 -7.41 -10.45
C LEU A 478 36.29 -8.93 -10.62
N THR A 479 35.30 -9.59 -11.23
CA THR A 479 35.51 -10.57 -12.32
C THR A 479 34.27 -10.65 -13.20
N VAL A 480 34.31 -10.03 -14.39
CA VAL A 480 33.46 -10.40 -15.53
C VAL A 480 34.39 -11.03 -16.56
N ALA A 481 34.26 -12.34 -16.76
CA ALA A 481 34.91 -13.07 -17.83
C ALA A 481 33.93 -14.11 -18.40
N THR A 482 33.39 -13.76 -19.58
CA THR A 482 33.10 -14.61 -20.75
C THR A 482 32.83 -16.10 -20.54
N GLY A 483 31.64 -16.53 -20.96
CA GLY A 483 31.32 -17.93 -21.24
C GLY A 483 30.12 -18.09 -22.17
N ALA A 484 30.28 -17.75 -23.45
CA ALA A 484 29.37 -18.22 -24.50
C ALA A 484 29.78 -19.65 -24.90
N GLY A 485 28.86 -20.61 -24.77
CA GLY A 485 29.11 -22.02 -25.10
C GLY A 485 27.82 -22.75 -25.43
N VAL A 486 27.60 -22.94 -26.73
CA VAL A 486 26.49 -23.60 -27.42
C VAL A 486 26.10 -24.97 -26.85
N VAL A 487 24.79 -25.23 -26.67
CA VAL A 487 24.21 -26.58 -26.86
C VAL A 487 22.92 -26.49 -27.66
N LEU A 488 23.02 -26.87 -28.93
CA LEU A 488 21.93 -27.16 -29.84
C LEU A 488 21.62 -28.67 -29.78
N ALA A 489 20.36 -28.98 -30.04
CA ALA A 489 19.78 -30.28 -30.42
C ALA A 489 19.38 -31.25 -29.30
N MET A 490 18.07 -31.43 -29.13
CA MET A 490 17.35 -32.59 -29.67
C MET A 490 15.86 -32.51 -29.31
N ARG A 491 14.99 -32.26 -30.30
CA ARG A 491 13.73 -33.02 -30.43
C ARG A 491 13.06 -32.73 -31.78
N ARG A 492 13.22 -33.66 -32.72
CA ARG A 492 12.26 -33.85 -33.82
C ARG A 492 11.97 -35.34 -34.00
N ARG A 493 10.67 -35.62 -33.91
CA ARG A 493 9.91 -36.77 -34.45
C ARG A 493 10.03 -38.11 -33.73
N ARG A 494 8.92 -38.58 -33.15
CA ARG A 494 7.82 -39.40 -33.74
C ARG A 494 6.69 -39.39 -32.69
N THR A 495 5.39 -39.48 -32.99
CA THR A 495 4.73 -40.50 -33.82
C THR A 495 3.32 -40.01 -34.20
N GLN A 496 2.92 -40.20 -35.46
CA GLN A 496 1.52 -40.33 -35.87
C GLN A 496 1.09 -41.78 -35.59
N ALA A 497 -0.05 -41.94 -34.92
CA ALA A 497 -1.01 -43.01 -35.12
C ALA A 497 -2.38 -42.44 -34.77
#